data_AF-A0A4S2MYE7-F1
#
_entry.id   AF-A0A4S2MYE7-F1
#
_cell.length_a   1.000
_cell.length_b   1.000
_cell.length_c   1.000
_cell.angle_alpha   90.00
_cell.angle_beta   90.00
_cell.angle_gamma   90.00
#
_symmetry.space_group_name_H-M   'P 1'
#
loop_
_entity.id
_entity.type
_entity.pdbx_description
1 polymer ?
#
loop_
_entity_poly.entity_id
_entity_poly.type
_entity_poly.pdbx_seq_one_letter_code
_entity_poly.pdbx_strand_id
1 'polypeptide(L)'
;MQQNMIKVARPTSSTCKSETSMSQASTQNGSWGFYVDSEKSAAGLGRPNSRSISLTTTFLLSVGPTNQINISANKIQPSEKEKLENICYGLSCLDSFPPYKAPHTIFGLHELFLTVKSLGGARFSVTTPPPAPVKSEEAKAQGAEKKGTFSLEKEDPFIKLLPASCQTVSEKASPLGLVPKLLPPNIISQQARYVGSSFWTWLCIVDDLTETLVGDEWTWTEEDLLRVFDDNYEDESVYNAYNSDCVKVSLALRGVIENTVVGSKDQRVWRDSFNAAIREVMIGFREERPLIDSDNITMQQWMRLRVITISTRPFFILARADIGLPATVSSFGNPLASKYNDLIADGTEGKLTTIRKIECLLQTILGLQNDILGWEKDAATNNPLSAIQVLIKQGVHQAIAVNDVIGVHNSLVFECVTKAQEMWNEPTNCQHVDGVIVKSNRFFEFFRASSLKKEEDEVRLYLQVILGFAHGMAHWMAVSKRYLA
;
A
#
# COMPACT_ATOMS: atom_id res chain seq x y z
N MET A 1 -55.99 -38.11 -13.01
CA MET A 1 -56.09 -39.52 -13.42
C MET A 1 -54.81 -40.22 -13.02
N GLN A 2 -54.86 -41.49 -12.59
CA GLN A 2 -53.72 -42.41 -12.32
C GLN A 2 -52.68 -41.92 -11.26
N GLN A 3 -52.56 -42.56 -10.09
CA GLN A 3 -51.86 -43.84 -9.79
C GLN A 3 -50.32 -43.74 -9.82
N ASN A 4 -49.53 -44.46 -9.00
CA ASN A 4 -49.69 -44.95 -7.60
C ASN A 4 -48.32 -45.53 -7.11
N MET A 5 -48.20 -45.88 -5.81
CA MET A 5 -47.08 -46.60 -5.16
C MET A 5 -45.74 -45.81 -4.99
N ILE A 6 -44.93 -45.83 -3.89
CA ILE A 6 -44.85 -46.48 -2.55
C ILE A 6 -43.67 -47.48 -2.36
N LYS A 7 -42.82 -47.17 -1.35
CA LYS A 7 -41.77 -47.99 -0.66
C LYS A 7 -40.49 -48.33 -1.47
N VAL A 8 -39.24 -48.13 -1.02
CA VAL A 8 -38.48 -48.30 0.26
C VAL A 8 -37.69 -49.63 0.31
N ALA A 9 -36.35 -49.55 0.32
CA ALA A 9 -35.43 -50.49 1.00
C ALA A 9 -33.96 -49.99 1.09
N ARG A 10 -33.33 -50.22 2.25
CA ARG A 10 -31.89 -50.50 2.51
C ARG A 10 -31.84 -52.00 2.92
N PRO A 11 -30.70 -52.74 2.98
CA PRO A 11 -29.34 -52.35 3.41
C PRO A 11 -28.28 -52.68 2.30
N THR A 12 -27.03 -53.15 2.45
CA THR A 12 -26.25 -53.75 3.57
C THR A 12 -24.72 -53.54 3.40
N SER A 13 -23.94 -54.16 4.29
CA SER A 13 -22.49 -54.06 4.51
C SER A 13 -21.64 -55.16 3.86
N SER A 14 -20.34 -54.92 3.68
CA SER A 14 -19.30 -55.89 4.11
C SER A 14 -17.95 -55.22 4.40
N THR A 15 -17.12 -55.89 5.19
CA THR A 15 -15.84 -55.43 5.77
C THR A 15 -14.62 -55.90 4.99
N CYS A 16 -13.48 -55.22 5.15
CA CYS A 16 -12.20 -55.92 5.33
C CYS A 16 -11.22 -55.13 6.24
N LYS A 17 -10.21 -55.81 6.78
CA LYS A 17 -9.15 -55.26 7.65
C LYS A 17 -7.78 -55.37 6.98
N SER A 18 -6.84 -54.51 7.37
CA SER A 18 -5.46 -54.93 7.66
C SER A 18 -4.82 -54.00 8.69
N GLU A 19 -3.92 -54.55 9.50
CA GLU A 19 -3.19 -53.84 10.55
C GLU A 19 -1.72 -53.75 10.14
N THR A 20 -1.06 -52.63 10.42
CA THR A 20 0.39 -52.64 10.70
C THR A 20 0.71 -51.61 11.78
N SER A 21 1.48 -52.02 12.78
CA SER A 21 1.98 -51.18 13.86
C SER A 21 3.45 -50.84 13.66
N MET A 22 3.93 -49.76 14.29
CA MET A 22 5.18 -49.77 15.05
C MET A 22 5.23 -48.61 16.06
N SER A 23 6.10 -48.75 17.04
CA SER A 23 6.39 -47.84 18.15
C SER A 23 7.43 -46.76 17.74
N GLN A 24 7.97 -45.85 18.57
CA GLN A 24 8.18 -45.84 20.03
C GLN A 24 8.58 -44.44 20.53
N ALA A 25 8.52 -44.21 21.85
CA ALA A 25 9.16 -43.14 22.67
C ALA A 25 9.07 -41.66 22.21
N SER A 26 8.59 -40.67 22.97
CA SER A 26 8.64 -40.33 24.41
C SER A 26 9.93 -39.66 24.92
N THR A 27 9.90 -38.34 25.04
CA THR A 27 10.62 -37.56 26.06
C THR A 27 9.82 -36.29 26.42
N GLN A 28 9.77 -35.96 27.70
CA GLN A 28 9.22 -34.69 28.21
C GLN A 28 10.36 -33.68 28.42
N ASN A 29 10.06 -32.37 28.37
CA ASN A 29 10.30 -31.44 29.49
C ASN A 29 9.98 -29.98 29.13
N GLY A 30 9.72 -29.14 30.14
CA GLY A 30 9.93 -27.68 30.04
C GLY A 30 8.76 -26.79 29.64
N SER A 31 7.55 -27.00 30.17
CA SER A 31 6.49 -25.98 30.06
C SER A 31 6.67 -24.87 31.10
N TRP A 32 6.78 -23.62 30.63
CA TRP A 32 6.51 -22.42 31.44
C TRP A 32 5.13 -21.88 31.06
N GLY A 33 4.13 -22.15 31.90
CA GLY A 33 2.75 -21.69 31.68
C GLY A 33 2.51 -20.28 32.21
N PHE A 34 1.73 -19.50 31.47
CA PHE A 34 1.03 -18.31 31.97
C PHE A 34 -0.46 -18.39 31.62
N TYR A 35 -1.27 -17.68 32.40
CA TYR A 35 -2.72 -17.91 32.50
C TYR A 35 -3.50 -17.67 31.20
N VAL A 36 -4.51 -18.53 30.98
CA VAL A 36 -5.67 -18.24 30.14
C VAL A 36 -6.89 -18.34 31.04
N ASP A 37 -7.41 -17.20 31.49
CA ASP A 37 -8.69 -17.16 32.21
C ASP A 37 -9.84 -17.50 31.27
N SER A 38 -10.77 -18.32 31.73
CA SER A 38 -11.87 -18.86 30.92
C SER A 38 -13.23 -18.70 31.64
N GLU A 39 -13.92 -17.61 31.33
CA GLU A 39 -15.27 -17.33 31.83
C GLU A 39 -16.31 -17.42 30.69
N LYS A 40 -16.90 -18.61 30.61
CA LYS A 40 -18.32 -18.96 30.39
C LYS A 40 -19.22 -18.05 29.54
N SER A 41 -20.00 -18.75 28.70
CA SER A 41 -21.08 -18.21 27.88
C SER A 41 -22.26 -17.63 28.66
N ALA A 42 -22.87 -16.60 28.08
CA ALA A 42 -24.31 -16.35 28.14
C ALA A 42 -24.88 -16.48 26.71
N ALA A 43 -26.10 -16.99 26.57
CA ALA A 43 -26.68 -17.33 25.27
C ALA A 43 -27.60 -16.24 24.71
N GLY A 44 -27.71 -16.14 23.38
CA GLY A 44 -28.80 -15.41 22.71
C GLY A 44 -28.42 -14.75 21.39
N LEU A 45 -29.29 -14.94 20.40
CA LEU A 45 -29.35 -14.26 19.08
C LEU A 45 -28.14 -14.46 18.14
N GLY A 46 -28.44 -15.02 16.96
CA GLY A 46 -27.43 -15.29 15.93
C GLY A 46 -26.82 -14.02 15.34
N ARG A 47 -25.50 -14.06 15.09
CA ARG A 47 -24.75 -13.05 14.34
C ARG A 47 -24.27 -13.65 13.01
N PRO A 48 -24.08 -12.85 11.95
CA PRO A 48 -23.53 -13.34 10.68
C PRO A 48 -22.09 -13.85 10.86
N ASN A 49 -21.67 -14.77 9.99
CA ASN A 49 -20.35 -15.40 10.03
C ASN A 49 -19.20 -14.37 9.91
N SER A 50 -18.59 -14.03 11.03
CA SER A 50 -17.40 -13.18 11.07
C SER A 50 -16.19 -13.92 10.48
N ARG A 51 -15.80 -13.56 9.26
CA ARG A 51 -14.59 -14.07 8.59
C ARG A 51 -13.34 -13.63 9.38
N SER A 52 -12.48 -14.57 9.75
CA SER A 52 -11.23 -14.29 10.48
C SER A 52 -10.02 -14.32 9.55
N ILE A 53 -9.38 -13.17 9.32
CA ILE A 53 -7.98 -13.13 8.86
C ILE A 53 -7.10 -13.28 10.10
N SER A 54 -6.41 -14.42 10.23
CA SER A 54 -5.51 -14.70 11.36
C SER A 54 -4.15 -14.04 11.15
N LEU A 55 -4.04 -12.77 11.54
CA LEU A 55 -2.76 -12.04 11.62
C LEU A 55 -1.89 -12.61 12.76
N THR A 56 -1.19 -13.70 12.47
CA THR A 56 -0.20 -14.30 13.37
C THR A 56 1.18 -13.72 13.05
N THR A 57 1.55 -12.63 13.73
CA THR A 57 2.87 -12.00 13.56
C THR A 57 3.97 -12.84 14.21
N THR A 58 4.78 -13.52 13.38
CA THR A 58 5.98 -14.25 13.83
C THR A 58 7.22 -13.37 13.65
N PHE A 59 7.97 -13.14 14.73
CA PHE A 59 9.31 -12.55 14.64
C PHE A 59 10.32 -13.66 14.31
N LEU A 60 10.82 -13.69 13.07
CA LEU A 60 11.80 -14.68 12.63
C LEU A 60 13.24 -14.25 12.96
N LEU A 61 13.81 -14.88 14.00
CA LEU A 61 15.23 -15.22 13.96
C LEU A 61 15.37 -16.52 13.14
N SER A 62 16.44 -16.58 12.34
CA SER A 62 16.49 -17.38 11.10
C SER A 62 16.36 -18.92 11.24
N VAL A 63 15.94 -19.52 10.12
CA VAL A 63 15.97 -20.97 9.75
C VAL A 63 14.86 -21.88 10.30
N GLY A 64 13.93 -22.24 9.40
CA GLY A 64 13.08 -23.43 9.48
C GLY A 64 12.54 -23.77 8.08
N PRO A 65 12.49 -25.06 7.64
CA PRO A 65 12.11 -25.40 6.27
C PRO A 65 10.59 -25.34 6.06
N THR A 66 10.14 -24.57 5.07
CA THR A 66 8.75 -24.57 4.61
C THR A 66 8.49 -25.74 3.65
N ASN A 67 7.38 -26.45 3.86
CA ASN A 67 6.95 -27.53 2.95
C ASN A 67 6.53 -26.93 1.60
N GLN A 68 7.35 -27.13 0.57
CA GLN A 68 7.02 -26.74 -0.80
C GLN A 68 5.91 -27.64 -1.37
N ILE A 69 4.85 -27.04 -1.91
CA ILE A 69 3.83 -27.76 -2.67
C ILE A 69 4.39 -28.03 -4.07
N ASN A 70 4.78 -29.27 -4.33
CA ASN A 70 5.35 -29.68 -5.61
C ASN A 70 4.26 -29.79 -6.69
N ILE A 71 3.94 -28.66 -7.34
CA ILE A 71 3.10 -28.63 -8.55
C ILE A 71 4.00 -28.87 -9.76
N SER A 72 3.78 -29.97 -10.48
CA SER A 72 4.57 -30.33 -11.66
C SER A 72 4.30 -29.36 -12.81
N ALA A 73 5.18 -28.39 -13.00
CA ALA A 73 5.07 -27.42 -14.09
C ALA A 73 5.25 -28.08 -15.46
N ASN A 74 4.15 -28.23 -16.21
CA ASN A 74 4.22 -28.50 -17.65
C ASN A 74 4.90 -27.33 -18.36
N LYS A 75 5.98 -27.61 -19.10
CA LYS A 75 6.77 -26.60 -19.82
C LYS A 75 5.99 -26.02 -21.01
N ILE A 76 5.14 -25.03 -20.74
CA ILE A 76 4.87 -23.98 -21.72
C ILE A 76 6.12 -23.10 -21.76
N GLN A 77 6.79 -23.01 -22.90
CA GLN A 77 7.84 -21.99 -23.08
C GLN A 77 7.17 -20.62 -23.11
N PRO A 78 7.65 -19.62 -22.33
CA PRO A 78 7.22 -18.25 -22.52
C PRO A 78 7.59 -17.80 -23.93
N SER A 79 6.63 -17.24 -24.65
CA SER A 79 6.92 -16.27 -25.72
C SER A 79 7.57 -15.01 -25.12
N GLU A 80 8.00 -14.08 -25.97
CA GLU A 80 8.74 -12.85 -25.61
C GLU A 80 7.91 -11.80 -24.84
N LYS A 81 6.93 -12.23 -24.03
CA LYS A 81 6.27 -11.39 -23.04
C LYS A 81 7.29 -11.00 -21.96
N GLU A 82 7.45 -9.70 -21.76
CA GLU A 82 8.24 -9.17 -20.66
C GLU A 82 7.67 -9.65 -19.32
N LYS A 83 8.53 -10.21 -18.45
CA LYS A 83 8.10 -10.71 -17.14
C LYS A 83 7.64 -9.57 -16.24
N LEU A 84 6.65 -9.85 -15.39
CA LEU A 84 6.26 -8.99 -14.27
C LEU A 84 7.46 -8.53 -13.43
N GLU A 85 8.38 -9.45 -13.15
CA GLU A 85 9.69 -9.25 -12.51
C GLU A 85 10.46 -8.08 -13.14
N ASN A 86 10.78 -8.18 -14.44
CA ASN A 86 11.51 -7.16 -15.21
C ASN A 86 10.78 -5.81 -15.19
N ILE A 87 9.47 -5.80 -15.44
CA ILE A 87 8.63 -4.60 -15.46
C ILE A 87 8.72 -3.88 -14.10
N CYS A 88 8.56 -4.61 -13.01
CA CYS A 88 8.57 -4.02 -11.67
C CYS A 88 9.96 -3.52 -11.26
N TYR A 89 11.04 -4.21 -11.65
CA TYR A 89 12.42 -3.80 -11.38
C TYR A 89 12.80 -2.55 -12.18
N GLY A 90 12.41 -2.48 -13.46
CA GLY A 90 12.59 -1.30 -14.31
C GLY A 90 11.84 -0.08 -13.77
N LEU A 91 10.56 -0.25 -13.41
CA LEU A 91 9.76 0.84 -12.80
C LEU A 91 10.31 1.30 -11.45
N SER A 92 10.91 0.39 -10.69
CA SER A 92 11.55 0.67 -9.40
C SER A 92 13.00 1.14 -9.51
N CYS A 93 13.51 1.33 -10.74
CA CYS A 93 14.84 1.84 -11.04
C CYS A 93 15.99 0.99 -10.42
N LEU A 94 15.82 -0.34 -10.46
CA LEU A 94 16.79 -1.34 -10.02
C LEU A 94 17.60 -1.88 -11.21
N ASP A 95 18.92 -1.95 -11.02
CA ASP A 95 19.88 -2.21 -12.10
C ASP A 95 19.97 -3.71 -12.48
N SER A 96 19.59 -4.63 -11.57
CA SER A 96 19.49 -6.07 -11.82
C SER A 96 18.71 -6.79 -10.71
N PHE A 97 18.31 -8.05 -10.93
CA PHE A 97 17.77 -8.93 -9.88
C PHE A 97 18.92 -9.56 -9.08
N PRO A 98 19.05 -9.30 -7.76
CA PRO A 98 20.18 -9.81 -6.98
C PRO A 98 20.03 -11.29 -6.60
N PRO A 99 21.14 -11.99 -6.32
CA PRO A 99 21.10 -13.39 -5.88
C PRO A 99 20.44 -13.50 -4.49
N TYR A 100 19.25 -14.11 -4.46
CA TYR A 100 18.36 -14.18 -3.29
C TYR A 100 19.07 -14.62 -2.00
N LYS A 101 19.36 -13.65 -1.13
CA LYS A 101 19.84 -13.82 0.24
C LYS A 101 19.17 -12.76 1.10
N ALA A 102 18.41 -13.18 2.12
CA ALA A 102 17.86 -12.25 3.09
C ALA A 102 19.02 -11.49 3.78
N PRO A 103 19.12 -10.17 3.64
CA PRO A 103 20.25 -9.42 4.20
C PRO A 103 20.11 -9.27 5.71
N HIS A 104 21.24 -9.16 6.41
CA HIS A 104 21.26 -8.78 7.82
C HIS A 104 21.03 -7.27 7.94
N THR A 105 19.77 -6.87 8.10
CA THR A 105 19.35 -5.48 8.24
C THR A 105 18.85 -5.18 9.65
N ILE A 106 18.89 -3.90 10.04
CA ILE A 106 18.26 -3.38 11.27
C ILE A 106 16.73 -3.33 11.15
N PHE A 107 16.22 -3.35 9.92
CA PHE A 107 14.81 -3.29 9.57
C PHE A 107 14.22 -4.70 9.49
N GLY A 108 13.73 -5.20 10.64
CA GLY A 108 13.12 -6.53 10.72
C GLY A 108 11.93 -6.70 9.77
N LEU A 109 11.90 -7.81 9.04
CA LEU A 109 10.82 -8.15 8.10
C LEU A 109 9.67 -8.88 8.83
N HIS A 110 8.44 -8.66 8.35
CA HIS A 110 7.23 -9.22 8.94
C HIS A 110 6.44 -10.03 7.91
N GLU A 111 6.24 -11.32 8.15
CA GLU A 111 5.38 -12.18 7.32
C GLU A 111 3.89 -12.01 7.68
N LEU A 112 3.04 -11.95 6.66
CA LEU A 112 1.60 -11.95 6.76
C LEU A 112 1.03 -13.15 6.00
N PHE A 113 0.25 -14.01 6.68
CA PHE A 113 -0.29 -15.23 6.08
C PHE A 113 -1.65 -15.01 5.42
N LEU A 114 -1.64 -14.71 4.13
CA LEU A 114 -2.86 -14.67 3.31
C LEU A 114 -3.45 -16.08 3.16
N THR A 115 -4.78 -16.19 3.26
CA THR A 115 -5.52 -17.45 3.03
C THR A 115 -6.59 -17.20 1.98
N VAL A 116 -6.46 -17.85 0.82
CA VAL A 116 -7.28 -17.65 -0.37
C VAL A 116 -8.31 -18.76 -0.48
N LYS A 117 -9.59 -18.41 -0.42
CA LYS A 117 -10.73 -19.34 -0.46
C LYS A 117 -11.02 -19.81 -1.89
N SER A 118 -10.89 -18.93 -2.88
CA SER A 118 -11.06 -19.27 -4.31
C SER A 118 -10.13 -20.40 -4.75
N LEU A 119 -8.91 -20.44 -4.19
CA LEU A 119 -7.90 -21.48 -4.38
C LEU A 119 -7.97 -22.59 -3.32
N GLY A 120 -9.17 -22.94 -2.86
CA GLY A 120 -9.41 -24.08 -1.96
C GLY A 120 -8.88 -23.91 -0.53
N GLY A 121 -8.62 -22.68 -0.08
CA GLY A 121 -8.00 -22.40 1.22
C GLY A 121 -6.47 -22.37 1.19
N ALA A 122 -5.85 -22.26 0.01
CA ALA A 122 -4.41 -22.13 -0.13
C ALA A 122 -3.85 -20.96 0.70
N ARG A 123 -2.68 -21.17 1.33
CA ARG A 123 -2.01 -20.19 2.19
C ARG A 123 -0.71 -19.71 1.55
N PHE A 124 -0.50 -18.40 1.57
CA PHE A 124 0.66 -17.72 1.00
C PHE A 124 1.30 -16.83 2.07
N SER A 125 2.62 -16.60 1.98
CA SER A 125 3.31 -15.63 2.84
C SER A 125 3.58 -14.35 2.06
N VAL A 126 3.11 -13.22 2.58
CA VAL A 126 3.32 -11.88 2.03
C VAL A 126 4.27 -11.14 2.99
N THR A 127 5.47 -10.83 2.54
CA THR A 127 6.50 -10.16 3.34
C THR A 127 6.25 -8.66 3.37
N THR A 128 6.32 -8.03 4.54
CA THR A 128 6.28 -6.57 4.70
C THR A 128 7.56 -6.05 5.37
N PRO A 129 7.96 -4.79 5.12
CA PRO A 129 8.94 -4.07 5.94
C PRO A 129 8.47 -3.95 7.41
N PRO A 130 9.31 -3.44 8.33
CA PRO A 130 8.89 -3.23 9.71
C PRO A 130 7.74 -2.22 9.82
N PRO A 131 6.87 -2.33 10.85
CA PRO A 131 5.96 -1.25 11.21
C PRO A 131 6.72 0.03 11.55
N ALA A 132 6.12 1.19 11.27
CA ALA A 132 6.64 2.46 11.73
C ALA A 132 6.71 2.48 13.28
N PRO A 133 7.74 3.11 13.90
CA PRO A 133 7.93 3.02 15.34
C PRO A 133 6.89 3.83 16.12
N VAL A 134 6.04 3.13 16.87
CA VAL A 134 5.03 3.69 17.80
C VAL A 134 5.50 3.48 19.24
N LYS A 135 5.32 4.46 20.14
CA LYS A 135 5.68 4.28 21.56
C LYS A 135 4.70 3.33 22.25
N SER A 136 5.19 2.58 23.25
CA SER A 136 4.47 1.48 23.89
C SER A 136 3.19 1.87 24.63
N GLU A 137 3.00 3.15 24.97
CA GLU A 137 1.79 3.69 25.57
C GLU A 137 0.72 4.03 24.51
N GLU A 138 1.13 4.60 23.38
CA GLU A 138 0.26 4.96 22.24
C GLU A 138 -0.17 3.73 21.45
N ALA A 139 0.65 2.67 21.41
CA ALA A 139 0.26 1.36 20.88
C ALA A 139 -0.96 0.76 21.63
N LYS A 140 -1.14 1.09 22.92
CA LYS A 140 -2.35 0.70 23.67
C LYS A 140 -3.57 1.56 23.28
N ALA A 141 -3.38 2.83 22.92
CA ALA A 141 -4.45 3.68 22.41
C ALA A 141 -4.95 3.20 21.03
N GLN A 142 -4.04 2.88 20.10
CA GLN A 142 -4.40 2.25 18.82
C GLN A 142 -5.04 0.85 19.01
N GLY A 143 -4.73 0.16 20.11
CA GLY A 143 -5.42 -1.05 20.54
C GLY A 143 -6.83 -0.79 21.11
N ALA A 144 -7.05 0.36 21.76
CA ALA A 144 -8.32 0.77 22.34
C ALA A 144 -9.33 1.26 21.28
N GLU A 145 -8.87 1.85 20.17
CA GLU A 145 -9.73 2.21 19.02
C GLU A 145 -10.54 1.01 18.50
N LYS A 146 -9.99 -0.22 18.57
CA LYS A 146 -10.71 -1.47 18.26
C LYS A 146 -11.90 -1.78 19.21
N LYS A 147 -12.08 -1.00 20.29
CA LYS A 147 -13.19 -1.10 21.26
C LYS A 147 -13.98 0.21 21.44
N GLY A 148 -13.91 1.12 20.47
CA GLY A 148 -14.95 2.12 20.20
C GLY A 148 -14.76 3.52 20.80
N THR A 149 -15.65 4.43 20.38
CA THR A 149 -15.77 5.82 20.86
C THR A 149 -14.50 6.68 20.76
N PHE A 150 -14.02 6.90 19.53
CA PHE A 150 -13.38 8.17 19.18
C PHE A 150 -14.26 8.90 18.16
N SER A 151 -14.94 9.98 18.58
CA SER A 151 -16.07 10.58 17.85
C SER A 151 -15.66 11.51 16.68
N LEU A 152 -14.47 11.33 16.13
CA LEU A 152 -13.94 12.19 15.06
C LEU A 152 -14.77 12.14 13.77
N GLU A 153 -15.39 11.00 13.45
CA GLU A 153 -16.24 10.84 12.24
C GLU A 153 -17.45 11.81 12.19
N LYS A 154 -17.83 12.45 13.32
CA LYS A 154 -18.85 13.52 13.37
C LYS A 154 -18.30 14.91 13.64
N GLU A 155 -17.02 15.03 13.98
CA GLU A 155 -16.40 16.31 14.35
C GLU A 155 -15.33 16.82 13.38
N ASP A 156 -14.75 15.94 12.56
CA ASP A 156 -13.79 16.26 11.51
C ASP A 156 -14.35 17.36 10.57
N PRO A 157 -13.64 18.48 10.39
CA PRO A 157 -14.12 19.59 9.56
C PRO A 157 -14.24 19.25 8.07
N PHE A 158 -13.43 18.33 7.54
CA PHE A 158 -13.51 17.92 6.14
C PHE A 158 -14.76 17.05 5.90
N ILE A 159 -15.05 16.10 6.81
CA ILE A 159 -16.26 15.26 6.72
C ILE A 159 -17.54 16.11 6.73
N LYS A 160 -17.56 17.23 7.46
CA LYS A 160 -18.67 18.19 7.49
C LYS A 160 -18.88 19.00 6.19
N LEU A 161 -17.89 19.01 5.29
CA LEU A 161 -17.97 19.66 3.97
C LEU A 161 -18.41 18.68 2.87
N LEU A 162 -18.52 17.38 3.17
CA LEU A 162 -18.90 16.37 2.18
C LEU A 162 -20.40 16.43 1.84
N PRO A 163 -20.78 16.32 0.55
CA PRO A 163 -22.14 16.02 0.13
C PRO A 163 -22.70 14.77 0.82
N ALA A 164 -24.02 14.75 1.08
CA ALA A 164 -24.67 13.67 1.82
C ALA A 164 -24.54 12.29 1.13
N SER A 165 -24.48 12.28 -0.19
CA SER A 165 -24.13 11.14 -1.07
C SER A 165 -22.81 10.46 -0.67
N CYS A 166 -21.77 11.25 -0.36
CA CYS A 166 -20.41 10.78 -0.11
C CYS A 166 -20.21 10.16 1.28
N GLN A 167 -21.13 10.37 2.23
CA GLN A 167 -20.95 9.95 3.64
C GLN A 167 -20.70 8.44 3.78
N THR A 168 -21.46 7.62 3.05
CA THR A 168 -21.31 6.15 3.06
C THR A 168 -19.93 5.69 2.56
N VAL A 169 -19.29 6.46 1.68
CA VAL A 169 -17.93 6.17 1.20
C VAL A 169 -16.89 6.56 2.24
N SER A 170 -17.04 7.71 2.90
CA SER A 170 -16.13 8.12 3.99
C SER A 170 -16.11 7.14 5.17
N GLU A 171 -17.28 6.59 5.57
CA GLU A 171 -17.38 5.55 6.61
C GLU A 171 -16.68 4.23 6.22
N LYS A 172 -16.63 3.91 4.91
CA LYS A 172 -15.92 2.73 4.38
C LYS A 172 -14.42 2.99 4.23
N ALA A 173 -14.03 4.22 3.87
CA ALA A 173 -12.64 4.62 3.71
C ALA A 173 -11.86 4.50 5.03
N SER A 174 -12.50 4.81 6.16
CA SER A 174 -11.94 4.69 7.51
C SER A 174 -10.54 5.34 7.63
N PRO A 175 -10.42 6.67 7.41
CA PRO A 175 -9.13 7.38 7.43
C PRO A 175 -8.39 7.22 8.75
N LEU A 176 -9.11 7.20 9.88
CA LEU A 176 -8.55 6.95 11.22
C LEU A 176 -7.94 5.54 11.34
N GLY A 177 -8.41 4.57 10.55
CA GLY A 177 -7.85 3.22 10.52
C GLY A 177 -6.53 3.12 9.76
N LEU A 178 -6.35 3.91 8.69
CA LEU A 178 -5.19 3.85 7.80
C LEU A 178 -4.14 4.92 8.11
N VAL A 179 -4.53 6.19 8.17
CA VAL A 179 -3.59 7.33 8.15
C VAL A 179 -2.67 7.37 9.38
N PRO A 180 -3.08 7.03 10.61
CA PRO A 180 -2.16 6.89 11.75
C PRO A 180 -1.13 5.74 11.62
N LYS A 181 -1.26 4.87 10.60
CA LYS A 181 -0.29 3.80 10.29
C LYS A 181 0.69 4.18 9.18
N LEU A 182 0.28 5.08 8.27
CA LEU A 182 1.16 5.70 7.28
C LEU A 182 1.94 6.88 7.89
N LEU A 183 1.25 7.73 8.67
CA LEU A 183 1.77 8.95 9.28
C LEU A 183 1.67 8.85 10.82
N PRO A 184 2.68 8.28 11.51
CA PRO A 184 2.56 7.90 12.92
C PRO A 184 2.33 9.10 13.84
N PRO A 185 1.44 8.98 14.84
CA PRO A 185 1.01 10.13 15.67
C PRO A 185 2.12 10.75 16.51
N ASN A 186 3.17 9.98 16.77
CA ASN A 186 4.32 10.28 17.61
C ASN A 186 5.56 10.75 16.83
N ILE A 187 5.44 10.93 15.50
CA ILE A 187 6.51 11.36 14.59
C ILE A 187 6.03 12.54 13.74
N ILE A 188 4.87 12.37 13.12
CA ILE A 188 4.24 13.35 12.23
C ILE A 188 3.31 14.26 13.04
N SER A 189 3.00 15.45 12.54
CA SER A 189 2.07 16.40 13.14
C SER A 189 0.60 16.01 12.93
N GLN A 190 -0.28 16.55 13.78
CA GLN A 190 -1.73 16.41 13.61
C GLN A 190 -2.21 17.06 12.30
N GLN A 191 -1.55 18.12 11.88
CA GLN A 191 -1.83 18.88 10.67
C GLN A 191 -1.55 18.06 9.41
N ALA A 192 -0.36 17.45 9.31
CA ALA A 192 -0.03 16.54 8.22
C ALA A 192 -0.95 15.30 8.20
N ARG A 193 -1.31 14.74 9.37
CA ARG A 193 -2.35 13.69 9.44
C ARG A 193 -3.72 14.17 8.97
N TYR A 194 -4.12 15.40 9.27
CA TYR A 194 -5.43 15.94 8.86
C TYR A 194 -5.52 16.10 7.33
N VAL A 195 -4.48 16.63 6.68
CA VAL A 195 -4.41 16.66 5.21
C VAL A 195 -4.40 15.23 4.64
N GLY A 196 -3.64 14.30 5.24
CA GLY A 196 -3.61 12.90 4.82
C GLY A 196 -4.95 12.17 4.96
N SER A 197 -5.70 12.40 6.04
CA SER A 197 -7.06 11.87 6.26
C SER A 197 -8.08 12.46 5.29
N SER A 198 -7.98 13.76 5.02
CA SER A 198 -8.83 14.45 4.04
C SER A 198 -8.56 13.91 2.63
N PHE A 199 -7.29 13.80 2.23
CA PHE A 199 -6.87 13.23 0.95
C PHE A 199 -7.28 11.76 0.80
N TRP A 200 -7.09 10.91 1.82
CA TRP A 200 -7.52 9.51 1.76
C TRP A 200 -9.04 9.37 1.54
N THR A 201 -9.80 10.23 2.23
CA THR A 201 -11.26 10.24 2.15
C THR A 201 -11.73 10.77 0.80
N TRP A 202 -11.15 11.88 0.34
CA TRP A 202 -11.31 12.43 -1.01
C TRP A 202 -11.02 11.37 -2.08
N LEU A 203 -9.90 10.67 -1.96
CA LEU A 203 -9.46 9.66 -2.93
C LEU A 203 -10.52 8.56 -3.04
N CYS A 204 -10.93 7.95 -1.92
CA CYS A 204 -11.97 6.92 -1.93
C CYS A 204 -13.31 7.41 -2.51
N ILE A 205 -13.65 8.70 -2.34
CA ILE A 205 -14.87 9.30 -2.90
C ILE A 205 -14.75 9.52 -4.41
N VAL A 206 -13.64 10.08 -4.90
CA VAL A 206 -13.43 10.31 -6.33
C VAL A 206 -13.26 8.99 -7.07
N ASP A 207 -12.57 8.00 -6.48
CA ASP A 207 -12.48 6.60 -6.93
C ASP A 207 -13.90 6.01 -7.11
N ASP A 208 -14.69 5.88 -6.03
CA ASP A 208 -16.07 5.33 -6.07
C ASP A 208 -17.03 6.10 -7.01
N LEU A 209 -16.86 7.42 -7.18
CA LEU A 209 -17.76 8.22 -8.03
C LEU A 209 -17.37 8.17 -9.51
N THR A 210 -16.08 8.27 -9.83
CA THR A 210 -15.60 8.36 -11.23
C THR A 210 -15.79 7.08 -12.02
N GLU A 211 -15.83 5.92 -11.37
CA GLU A 211 -16.27 4.64 -11.94
C GLU A 211 -17.65 4.76 -12.63
N THR A 212 -18.54 5.66 -12.17
CA THR A 212 -19.94 5.73 -12.62
C THR A 212 -20.23 6.78 -13.71
N LEU A 213 -19.37 7.79 -13.85
CA LEU A 213 -19.52 8.87 -14.85
C LEU A 213 -19.24 8.34 -16.26
N VAL A 214 -19.91 8.86 -17.29
CA VAL A 214 -19.71 8.46 -18.71
C VAL A 214 -19.81 9.63 -19.69
N GLY A 215 -19.17 9.50 -20.85
CA GLY A 215 -19.26 10.48 -21.94
C GLY A 215 -18.83 11.89 -21.51
N ASP A 216 -19.62 12.89 -21.88
CA ASP A 216 -19.34 14.30 -21.58
C ASP A 216 -19.29 14.59 -20.07
N GLU A 217 -20.07 13.88 -19.25
CA GLU A 217 -20.08 14.04 -17.78
C GLU A 217 -18.75 13.62 -17.15
N TRP A 218 -18.12 12.56 -17.67
CA TRP A 218 -16.75 12.22 -17.33
C TRP A 218 -15.80 13.34 -17.75
N THR A 219 -15.82 13.74 -19.03
CA THR A 219 -14.88 14.72 -19.59
C THR A 219 -14.90 16.04 -18.83
N TRP A 220 -16.08 16.61 -18.57
CA TRP A 220 -16.23 17.85 -17.81
C TRP A 220 -15.80 17.73 -16.35
N THR A 221 -16.15 16.61 -15.70
CA THR A 221 -15.71 16.37 -14.31
C THR A 221 -14.19 16.20 -14.24
N GLU A 222 -13.58 15.52 -15.19
CA GLU A 222 -12.14 15.27 -15.25
C GLU A 222 -11.33 16.56 -15.50
N GLU A 223 -11.78 17.40 -16.44
CA GLU A 223 -11.20 18.72 -16.69
C GLU A 223 -11.29 19.63 -15.46
N ASP A 224 -12.44 19.63 -14.78
CA ASP A 224 -12.65 20.42 -13.56
C ASP A 224 -11.79 19.90 -12.39
N LEU A 225 -11.69 18.58 -12.20
CA LEU A 225 -10.81 17.95 -11.20
C LEU A 225 -9.34 18.35 -11.43
N LEU A 226 -8.89 18.39 -12.69
CA LEU A 226 -7.54 18.83 -13.04
C LEU A 226 -7.31 20.34 -12.85
N ARG A 227 -8.37 21.16 -12.90
CA ARG A 227 -8.34 22.62 -12.66
C ARG A 227 -8.35 22.97 -11.17
N VAL A 228 -9.14 22.27 -10.34
CA VAL A 228 -9.20 22.50 -8.87
C VAL A 228 -7.82 22.37 -8.20
N PHE A 229 -6.96 21.50 -8.72
CA PHE A 229 -5.60 21.28 -8.20
C PHE A 229 -4.51 21.95 -9.05
N ASP A 230 -4.84 22.81 -10.00
CA ASP A 230 -3.84 23.61 -10.73
C ASP A 230 -3.34 24.80 -9.88
N ASP A 231 -2.20 25.38 -10.23
CA ASP A 231 -1.61 26.49 -9.46
C ASP A 231 -2.38 27.80 -9.66
N ASN A 232 -3.11 27.93 -10.77
CA ASN A 232 -4.02 29.04 -11.07
C ASN A 232 -5.40 28.77 -10.49
N TYR A 233 -5.71 29.32 -9.32
CA TYR A 233 -7.08 29.31 -8.79
C TYR A 233 -7.96 30.26 -9.59
N GLU A 234 -8.99 29.72 -10.23
CA GLU A 234 -9.98 30.45 -11.03
C GLU A 234 -11.34 30.54 -10.29
N ASP A 235 -12.20 31.46 -10.75
CA ASP A 235 -13.54 31.69 -10.20
C ASP A 235 -14.42 30.43 -10.30
N GLU A 236 -15.33 30.22 -9.33
CA GLU A 236 -16.22 29.05 -9.30
C GLU A 236 -17.10 28.93 -10.56
N SER A 237 -17.34 30.03 -11.28
CA SER A 237 -18.04 30.06 -12.57
C SER A 237 -17.29 29.40 -13.73
N VAL A 238 -16.03 28.97 -13.56
CA VAL A 238 -15.21 28.30 -14.59
C VAL A 238 -15.29 26.77 -14.52
N TYR A 239 -16.06 26.19 -13.59
CA TYR A 239 -16.25 24.73 -13.48
C TYR A 239 -17.50 24.26 -14.24
N ASN A 240 -17.30 23.51 -15.33
CA ASN A 240 -18.36 22.95 -16.18
C ASN A 240 -19.32 22.02 -15.40
N ALA A 241 -18.75 21.26 -14.47
CA ALA A 241 -19.38 20.28 -13.61
C ALA A 241 -19.39 20.73 -12.13
N TYR A 242 -19.47 22.03 -11.83
CA TYR A 242 -19.53 22.58 -10.45
C TYR A 242 -20.53 21.85 -9.53
N ASN A 243 -21.68 21.41 -10.09
CA ASN A 243 -22.71 20.68 -9.34
C ASN A 243 -22.38 19.20 -9.10
N SER A 244 -21.29 18.66 -9.66
CA SER A 244 -20.78 17.31 -9.40
C SER A 244 -20.19 17.21 -7.99
N ASP A 245 -20.51 16.13 -7.28
CA ASP A 245 -19.98 15.91 -5.93
C ASP A 245 -18.45 15.64 -5.97
N CYS A 246 -17.91 15.14 -7.09
CA CYS A 246 -16.45 15.05 -7.31
C CYS A 246 -15.77 16.42 -7.23
N VAL A 247 -16.35 17.44 -7.88
CA VAL A 247 -15.79 18.80 -7.91
C VAL A 247 -15.93 19.46 -6.54
N LYS A 248 -17.09 19.36 -5.89
CA LYS A 248 -17.31 19.89 -4.53
C LYS A 248 -16.35 19.31 -3.48
N VAL A 249 -16.18 17.99 -3.47
CA VAL A 249 -15.29 17.30 -2.52
C VAL A 249 -13.82 17.63 -2.81
N SER A 250 -13.48 17.92 -4.07
CA SER A 250 -12.15 18.41 -4.46
C SER A 250 -11.89 19.85 -4.03
N LEU A 251 -12.86 20.76 -4.21
CA LEU A 251 -12.78 22.14 -3.69
C LEU A 251 -12.65 22.15 -2.16
N ALA A 252 -13.36 21.28 -1.46
CA ALA A 252 -13.20 21.09 -0.02
C ALA A 252 -11.79 20.60 0.36
N LEU A 253 -11.19 19.67 -0.39
CA LEU A 253 -9.81 19.22 -0.15
C LEU A 253 -8.79 20.33 -0.44
N ARG A 254 -8.99 21.08 -1.53
CA ARG A 254 -8.17 22.25 -1.87
C ARG A 254 -8.18 23.28 -0.74
N GLY A 255 -9.36 23.58 -0.18
CA GLY A 255 -9.50 24.41 1.01
C GLY A 255 -8.74 23.87 2.24
N VAL A 256 -8.73 22.55 2.47
CA VAL A 256 -7.91 21.93 3.53
C VAL A 256 -6.41 22.12 3.29
N ILE A 257 -5.93 21.93 2.06
CA ILE A 257 -4.52 22.09 1.67
C ILE A 257 -4.05 23.54 1.90
N GLU A 258 -4.86 24.52 1.52
CA GLU A 258 -4.52 25.95 1.60
C GLU A 258 -4.62 26.54 3.02
N ASN A 259 -5.51 26.02 3.86
CA ASN A 259 -5.70 26.51 5.23
C ASN A 259 -4.89 25.74 6.29
N THR A 260 -4.36 24.55 5.96
CA THR A 260 -3.52 23.78 6.89
C THR A 260 -2.04 24.16 6.79
N VAL A 261 -1.34 24.25 7.93
CA VAL A 261 0.10 24.50 8.01
C VAL A 261 0.82 23.18 8.32
N VAL A 262 1.76 22.78 7.45
CA VAL A 262 2.57 21.55 7.61
C VAL A 262 4.05 21.93 7.55
N GLY A 263 4.87 21.37 8.45
CA GLY A 263 6.28 21.78 8.57
C GLY A 263 6.48 23.26 8.92
N SER A 264 7.68 23.80 8.64
CA SER A 264 8.11 25.10 9.18
C SER A 264 8.99 25.99 8.28
N LYS A 265 9.15 25.67 6.98
CA LYS A 265 10.08 26.38 6.07
C LYS A 265 9.38 27.24 5.00
N ASP A 266 8.71 26.63 4.03
CA ASP A 266 7.79 27.30 3.08
C ASP A 266 6.57 26.40 2.89
N GLN A 267 5.36 26.98 2.91
CA GLN A 267 4.11 26.23 2.76
C GLN A 267 3.80 25.93 1.28
N ARG A 268 4.26 26.75 0.34
CA ARG A 268 4.01 26.54 -1.10
C ARG A 268 4.68 25.26 -1.60
N VAL A 269 5.97 25.11 -1.32
CA VAL A 269 6.79 23.97 -1.79
C VAL A 269 6.15 22.59 -1.53
N TRP A 270 5.44 22.39 -0.41
CA TRP A 270 4.70 21.15 -0.19
C TRP A 270 3.30 21.15 -0.82
N ARG A 271 2.56 22.27 -0.80
CA ARG A 271 1.21 22.40 -1.41
C ARG A 271 1.26 22.21 -2.92
N ASP A 272 2.11 22.95 -3.61
CA ASP A 272 2.31 22.89 -5.06
C ASP A 272 2.70 21.46 -5.47
N SER A 273 3.59 20.82 -4.69
CA SER A 273 3.98 19.41 -4.86
C SER A 273 2.84 18.42 -4.64
N PHE A 274 1.99 18.66 -3.62
CA PHE A 274 0.88 17.79 -3.23
C PHE A 274 -0.27 17.90 -4.25
N ASN A 275 -0.59 19.12 -4.69
CA ASN A 275 -1.51 19.42 -5.79
C ASN A 275 -1.05 18.75 -7.09
N ALA A 276 0.23 18.89 -7.45
CA ALA A 276 0.80 18.20 -8.61
C ALA A 276 0.68 16.67 -8.48
N ALA A 277 0.94 16.10 -7.30
CA ALA A 277 0.76 14.68 -7.05
C ALA A 277 -0.70 14.20 -7.09
N ILE A 278 -1.66 15.05 -6.74
CA ILE A 278 -3.09 14.78 -6.96
C ILE A 278 -3.42 14.76 -8.47
N ARG A 279 -2.90 15.72 -9.24
CA ARG A 279 -3.10 15.75 -10.71
C ARG A 279 -2.47 14.54 -11.40
N GLU A 280 -1.36 14.02 -10.89
CA GLU A 280 -0.80 12.75 -11.35
C GLU A 280 -1.77 11.57 -11.13
N VAL A 281 -2.48 11.51 -10.00
CA VAL A 281 -3.53 10.49 -9.76
C VAL A 281 -4.72 10.65 -10.72
N MET A 282 -5.16 11.88 -11.00
CA MET A 282 -6.24 12.13 -11.97
C MET A 282 -5.85 11.71 -13.40
N ILE A 283 -4.59 11.96 -13.81
CA ILE A 283 -4.04 11.42 -15.06
C ILE A 283 -3.95 9.89 -15.01
N GLY A 284 -3.65 9.30 -13.84
CA GLY A 284 -3.74 7.86 -13.61
C GLY A 284 -5.14 7.30 -13.93
N PHE A 285 -6.20 7.88 -13.35
CA PHE A 285 -7.58 7.47 -13.59
C PHE A 285 -8.02 7.65 -15.06
N ARG A 286 -7.59 8.74 -15.72
CA ARG A 286 -7.80 8.94 -17.17
C ARG A 286 -7.26 7.76 -17.99
N GLU A 287 -6.01 7.36 -17.75
CA GLU A 287 -5.34 6.32 -18.54
C GLU A 287 -5.75 4.90 -18.09
N GLU A 288 -6.25 4.74 -16.87
CA GLU A 288 -6.80 3.48 -16.33
C GLU A 288 -8.18 3.16 -16.92
N ARG A 289 -9.00 4.18 -17.14
CA ARG A 289 -10.38 4.05 -17.62
C ARG A 289 -10.52 3.27 -18.95
N PRO A 290 -9.71 3.50 -20.01
CA PRO A 290 -9.71 2.66 -21.22
C PRO A 290 -9.31 1.20 -21.02
N LEU A 291 -8.72 0.82 -19.88
CA LEU A 291 -8.33 -0.56 -19.59
C LEU A 291 -9.47 -1.37 -18.94
N ILE A 292 -10.46 -0.72 -18.33
CA ILE A 292 -11.62 -1.39 -17.69
C ILE A 292 -12.33 -2.29 -18.71
N ASP A 293 -12.68 -1.74 -19.88
CA ASP A 293 -13.34 -2.45 -20.97
C ASP A 293 -12.37 -3.18 -21.92
N SER A 294 -11.07 -3.24 -21.60
CA SER A 294 -10.07 -3.81 -22.51
C SER A 294 -9.89 -5.32 -22.35
N ASP A 295 -10.09 -6.05 -23.45
CA ASP A 295 -9.68 -7.46 -23.55
C ASP A 295 -8.16 -7.66 -23.49
N ASN A 296 -7.38 -6.66 -23.95
CA ASN A 296 -5.95 -6.79 -24.23
C ASN A 296 -5.08 -5.90 -23.33
N ILE A 297 -5.13 -6.14 -22.02
CA ILE A 297 -4.30 -5.43 -21.03
C ILE A 297 -2.92 -6.10 -20.95
N THR A 298 -1.85 -5.38 -21.27
CA THR A 298 -0.48 -5.83 -21.01
C THR A 298 -0.07 -5.55 -19.56
N MET A 299 0.87 -6.35 -19.03
CA MET A 299 1.39 -6.12 -17.68
C MET A 299 2.18 -4.80 -17.59
N GLN A 300 2.83 -4.40 -18.68
CA GLN A 300 3.60 -3.16 -18.73
C GLN A 300 2.69 -1.92 -18.67
N GLN A 301 1.54 -1.95 -19.34
CA GLN A 301 0.50 -0.92 -19.17
C GLN A 301 -0.02 -0.88 -17.73
N TRP A 302 -0.46 -2.03 -17.18
CA TRP A 302 -1.01 -2.06 -15.82
C TRP A 302 -0.04 -1.52 -14.78
N MET A 303 1.20 -2.03 -14.74
CA MET A 303 2.15 -1.61 -13.70
C MET A 303 2.60 -0.15 -13.82
N ARG A 304 2.66 0.42 -15.05
CA ARG A 304 2.94 1.84 -15.26
C ARG A 304 1.87 2.75 -14.67
N LEU A 305 0.60 2.33 -14.72
CA LEU A 305 -0.51 3.03 -14.07
C LEU A 305 -0.55 2.74 -12.57
N ARG A 306 -0.38 1.48 -12.16
CA ARG A 306 -0.56 1.04 -10.77
C ARG A 306 0.41 1.68 -9.77
N VAL A 307 1.61 2.02 -10.22
CA VAL A 307 2.59 2.84 -9.46
C VAL A 307 2.04 4.24 -9.12
N ILE A 308 1.14 4.78 -9.95
CA ILE A 308 0.49 6.09 -9.75
C ILE A 308 -0.86 5.93 -9.03
N THR A 309 -1.72 5.03 -9.48
CA THR A 309 -3.11 4.92 -9.00
C THR A 309 -3.21 4.35 -7.58
N ILE A 310 -2.15 3.70 -7.09
CA ILE A 310 -1.98 3.41 -5.65
C ILE A 310 -1.92 4.68 -4.77
N SER A 311 -1.66 5.85 -5.37
CA SER A 311 -1.90 7.17 -4.78
C SER A 311 -1.12 7.48 -3.49
N THR A 312 0.09 6.93 -3.35
CA THR A 312 0.90 7.02 -2.12
C THR A 312 1.80 8.25 -2.04
N ARG A 313 2.16 8.85 -3.19
CA ARG A 313 3.07 10.00 -3.27
C ARG A 313 2.62 11.24 -2.47
N PRO A 314 1.32 11.61 -2.40
CA PRO A 314 0.86 12.69 -1.52
C PRO A 314 1.24 12.46 -0.04
N PHE A 315 1.18 11.23 0.47
CA PHE A 315 1.63 10.92 1.84
C PHE A 315 3.15 11.04 2.02
N PHE A 316 3.95 10.67 1.02
CA PHE A 316 5.41 10.92 1.04
C PHE A 316 5.72 12.42 1.13
N ILE A 317 5.01 13.25 0.34
CA ILE A 317 5.16 14.71 0.35
C ILE A 317 4.85 15.30 1.73
N LEU A 318 3.74 14.89 2.35
CA LEU A 318 3.38 15.29 3.72
C LEU A 318 4.44 14.86 4.74
N ALA A 319 4.90 13.61 4.69
CA ALA A 319 5.90 13.09 5.61
C ALA A 319 7.25 13.83 5.49
N ARG A 320 7.71 14.15 4.27
CA ARG A 320 8.92 14.97 4.06
C ARG A 320 8.74 16.40 4.57
N ALA A 321 7.65 17.06 4.18
CA ALA A 321 7.37 18.45 4.55
C ALA A 321 7.33 18.65 6.06
N ASP A 322 6.72 17.70 6.78
CA ASP A 322 6.52 17.77 8.22
C ASP A 322 7.79 17.43 9.02
N ILE A 323 8.55 16.42 8.59
CA ILE A 323 9.87 16.08 9.15
C ILE A 323 10.90 17.18 8.87
N GLY A 324 10.72 17.98 7.81
CA GLY A 324 11.56 19.11 7.45
C GLY A 324 12.43 18.91 6.21
N LEU A 325 12.34 17.75 5.56
CA LEU A 325 13.03 17.42 4.31
C LEU A 325 12.42 18.16 3.10
N PRO A 326 13.13 18.23 1.94
CA PRO A 326 12.56 18.77 0.71
C PRO A 326 11.29 18.03 0.28
N ALA A 327 10.15 18.72 0.35
CA ALA A 327 8.85 18.14 0.01
C ALA A 327 8.66 17.88 -1.50
N THR A 328 9.50 18.49 -2.34
CA THR A 328 9.37 18.60 -3.80
C THR A 328 9.01 17.29 -4.49
N VAL A 329 7.87 17.29 -5.17
CA VAL A 329 7.41 16.20 -6.06
C VAL A 329 8.47 15.91 -7.14
N SER A 330 8.62 14.65 -7.56
CA SER A 330 9.63 14.25 -8.54
C SER A 330 9.07 13.27 -9.54
N SER A 331 9.25 13.58 -10.83
CA SER A 331 8.85 12.74 -11.96
C SER A 331 9.50 11.35 -11.97
N PHE A 332 10.51 11.11 -11.13
CA PHE A 332 11.09 9.80 -10.89
C PHE A 332 10.04 8.77 -10.39
N GLY A 333 9.00 9.23 -9.68
CA GLY A 333 7.83 8.41 -9.30
C GLY A 333 6.67 8.43 -10.31
N ASN A 334 6.88 8.91 -11.53
CA ASN A 334 5.82 9.05 -12.53
C ASN A 334 6.17 8.33 -13.84
N PRO A 335 5.83 7.04 -14.00
CA PRO A 335 6.03 6.32 -15.25
C PRO A 335 5.40 6.99 -16.48
N LEU A 336 4.33 7.76 -16.32
CA LEU A 336 3.64 8.48 -17.40
C LEU A 336 4.29 9.84 -17.76
N ALA A 337 5.24 10.34 -16.97
CA ALA A 337 5.90 11.60 -17.29
C ALA A 337 6.73 11.47 -18.58
N SER A 338 6.62 12.47 -19.47
CA SER A 338 7.27 12.45 -20.79
C SER A 338 8.79 12.33 -20.77
N LYS A 339 9.44 12.68 -19.64
CA LYS A 339 10.89 12.57 -19.40
C LYS A 339 11.29 11.40 -18.48
N TYR A 340 10.36 10.48 -18.17
CA TYR A 340 10.59 9.40 -17.20
C TYR A 340 11.81 8.53 -17.59
N ASN A 341 11.90 8.12 -18.86
CA ASN A 341 13.00 7.31 -19.36
C ASN A 341 14.34 8.06 -19.28
N ASP A 342 14.36 9.36 -19.62
CA ASP A 342 15.55 10.20 -19.55
C ASP A 342 16.08 10.30 -18.11
N LEU A 343 15.17 10.47 -17.14
CA LEU A 343 15.51 10.59 -15.71
C LEU A 343 16.05 9.31 -15.08
N ILE A 344 15.73 8.15 -15.66
CA ILE A 344 16.34 6.87 -15.26
C ILE A 344 17.73 6.73 -15.92
N ALA A 345 17.86 7.13 -17.19
CA ALA A 345 19.10 7.04 -17.95
C ALA A 345 20.19 8.03 -17.50
N ASP A 346 19.82 9.18 -16.93
CA ASP A 346 20.75 10.23 -16.44
C ASP A 346 21.60 9.76 -15.23
N GLY A 347 21.22 8.66 -14.58
CA GLY A 347 22.08 7.91 -13.66
C GLY A 347 22.58 8.67 -12.42
N THR A 348 21.98 9.81 -12.07
CA THR A 348 22.55 10.79 -11.13
C THR A 348 22.57 10.28 -9.68
N GLU A 349 23.69 9.72 -9.26
CA GLU A 349 23.86 9.18 -7.90
C GLU A 349 23.84 10.28 -6.82
N GLY A 350 23.26 9.96 -5.67
CA GLY A 350 23.24 10.83 -4.50
C GLY A 350 22.04 10.59 -3.58
N LYS A 351 22.15 11.02 -2.33
CA LYS A 351 21.17 10.79 -1.24
C LYS A 351 19.71 11.02 -1.63
N LEU A 352 19.40 12.13 -2.32
CA LEU A 352 18.05 12.44 -2.76
C LEU A 352 17.54 11.51 -3.88
N THR A 353 18.40 11.05 -4.77
CA THR A 353 18.07 10.03 -5.79
C THR A 353 17.83 8.67 -5.14
N THR A 354 18.65 8.27 -4.16
CA THR A 354 18.46 7.02 -3.40
C THR A 354 17.11 7.02 -2.66
N ILE A 355 16.74 8.13 -2.02
CA ILE A 355 15.41 8.30 -1.40
C ILE A 355 14.29 8.16 -2.44
N ARG A 356 14.43 8.78 -3.62
CA ARG A 356 13.45 8.66 -4.72
C ARG A 356 13.34 7.23 -5.26
N LYS A 357 14.45 6.49 -5.40
CA LYS A 357 14.45 5.05 -5.75
C LYS A 357 13.66 4.23 -4.70
N ILE A 358 13.84 4.52 -3.40
CA ILE A 358 13.08 3.88 -2.31
C ILE A 358 11.58 4.23 -2.36
N GLU A 359 11.22 5.48 -2.64
CA GLU A 359 9.81 5.90 -2.85
C GLU A 359 9.16 5.18 -4.04
N CYS A 360 9.91 4.90 -5.11
CA CYS A 360 9.41 4.16 -6.28
C CYS A 360 9.25 2.67 -6.00
N LEU A 361 10.22 2.05 -5.30
CA LEU A 361 10.09 0.71 -4.76
C LEU A 361 8.82 0.57 -3.91
N LEU A 362 8.58 1.51 -2.99
CA LEU A 362 7.41 1.50 -2.13
C LEU A 362 6.10 1.66 -2.92
N GLN A 363 6.04 2.46 -3.99
CA GLN A 363 4.87 2.52 -4.87
C GLN A 363 4.60 1.17 -5.55
N THR A 364 5.61 0.54 -6.14
CA THR A 364 5.46 -0.78 -6.79
C THR A 364 5.04 -1.85 -5.78
N ILE A 365 5.65 -1.86 -4.58
CA ILE A 365 5.28 -2.74 -3.47
C ILE A 365 3.82 -2.50 -3.07
N LEU A 366 3.43 -1.26 -2.74
CA LEU A 366 2.09 -0.93 -2.28
C LEU A 366 1.03 -1.24 -3.35
N GLY A 367 1.34 -1.03 -4.63
CA GLY A 367 0.48 -1.38 -5.77
C GLY A 367 0.25 -2.89 -5.87
N LEU A 368 1.32 -3.69 -5.90
CA LEU A 368 1.21 -5.16 -5.90
C LEU A 368 0.56 -5.68 -4.60
N GLN A 369 0.83 -5.07 -3.45
CA GLN A 369 0.22 -5.44 -2.17
C GLN A 369 -1.29 -5.20 -2.17
N ASN A 370 -1.73 -4.09 -2.79
CA ASN A 370 -3.15 -3.80 -2.99
C ASN A 370 -3.79 -4.86 -3.88
N ASP A 371 -3.15 -5.20 -5.00
CA ASP A 371 -3.60 -6.27 -5.91
C ASP A 371 -3.68 -7.64 -5.21
N ILE A 372 -2.65 -8.01 -4.41
CA ILE A 372 -2.58 -9.29 -3.67
C ILE A 372 -3.69 -9.42 -2.62
N LEU A 373 -3.88 -8.39 -1.79
CA LEU A 373 -4.84 -8.42 -0.69
C LEU A 373 -6.27 -8.06 -1.15
N GLY A 374 -6.41 -7.41 -2.31
CA GLY A 374 -7.66 -7.11 -3.00
C GLY A 374 -8.24 -8.27 -3.81
N TRP A 375 -7.39 -9.14 -4.36
CA TRP A 375 -7.78 -10.06 -5.44
C TRP A 375 -9.06 -10.89 -5.22
N GLU A 376 -9.38 -11.37 -4.01
CA GLU A 376 -10.64 -12.11 -3.79
C GLU A 376 -11.90 -11.24 -4.02
N LYS A 377 -11.82 -9.92 -3.78
CA LYS A 377 -12.87 -8.94 -4.11
C LYS A 377 -12.92 -8.71 -5.61
N ASP A 378 -11.78 -8.40 -6.23
CA ASP A 378 -11.70 -8.05 -7.66
C ASP A 378 -12.08 -9.23 -8.56
N ALA A 379 -11.72 -10.46 -8.17
CA ALA A 379 -12.19 -11.69 -8.81
C ALA A 379 -13.70 -11.93 -8.66
N ALA A 380 -14.32 -11.47 -7.57
CA ALA A 380 -15.76 -11.60 -7.35
C ALA A 380 -16.58 -10.54 -8.12
N THR A 381 -15.99 -9.37 -8.40
CA THR A 381 -16.61 -8.30 -9.21
C THR A 381 -16.28 -8.39 -10.70
N ASN A 382 -15.39 -9.31 -11.10
CA ASN A 382 -14.79 -9.39 -12.45
C ASN A 382 -13.96 -8.15 -12.84
N ASN A 383 -13.46 -7.38 -11.87
CA ASN A 383 -12.55 -6.27 -12.12
C ASN A 383 -11.25 -6.80 -12.78
N PRO A 384 -10.91 -6.38 -14.01
CA PRO A 384 -9.71 -6.86 -14.69
C PRO A 384 -8.42 -6.17 -14.22
N LEU A 385 -8.53 -5.10 -13.43
CA LEU A 385 -7.44 -4.20 -13.05
C LEU A 385 -6.74 -4.66 -11.76
N SER A 386 -5.99 -5.75 -11.90
CA SER A 386 -4.96 -6.17 -10.93
C SER A 386 -3.94 -7.07 -11.63
N ALA A 387 -2.69 -7.08 -11.15
CA ALA A 387 -1.60 -7.85 -11.75
C ALA A 387 -1.94 -9.35 -11.84
N ILE A 388 -2.66 -9.88 -10.86
CA ILE A 388 -3.11 -11.28 -10.83
C ILE A 388 -4.15 -11.51 -11.95
N GLN A 389 -5.13 -10.62 -12.12
CA GLN A 389 -6.12 -10.75 -13.20
C GLN A 389 -5.54 -10.53 -14.60
N VAL A 390 -4.57 -9.62 -14.74
CA VAL A 390 -3.84 -9.41 -16.00
C VAL A 390 -3.05 -10.66 -16.39
N LEU A 391 -2.39 -11.36 -15.45
CA LEU A 391 -1.77 -12.67 -15.72
C LEU A 391 -2.80 -13.74 -16.10
N ILE A 392 -3.96 -13.78 -15.43
CA ILE A 392 -5.05 -14.74 -15.73
C ILE A 392 -5.63 -14.50 -17.13
N LYS A 393 -5.96 -13.25 -17.50
CA LYS A 393 -6.36 -12.85 -18.88
C LYS A 393 -5.31 -13.28 -19.91
N GLN A 394 -4.03 -13.21 -19.55
CA GLN A 394 -2.91 -13.61 -20.41
C GLN A 394 -2.63 -15.12 -20.47
N GLY A 395 -3.46 -15.95 -19.83
CA GLY A 395 -3.41 -17.43 -19.90
C GLY A 395 -2.69 -18.12 -18.74
N VAL A 396 -2.27 -17.40 -17.70
CA VAL A 396 -1.61 -17.99 -16.52
C VAL A 396 -2.66 -18.60 -15.59
N HIS A 397 -2.41 -19.84 -15.13
CA HIS A 397 -3.30 -20.50 -14.16
C HIS A 397 -3.37 -19.71 -12.84
N GLN A 398 -4.56 -19.53 -12.27
CA GLN A 398 -4.82 -18.63 -11.14
C GLN A 398 -3.84 -18.80 -9.96
N ALA A 399 -3.59 -20.04 -9.53
CA ALA A 399 -2.66 -20.31 -8.42
C ALA A 399 -1.20 -19.96 -8.73
N ILE A 400 -0.81 -19.97 -10.02
CA ILE A 400 0.52 -19.54 -10.48
C ILE A 400 0.56 -18.01 -10.52
N ALA A 401 -0.46 -17.36 -11.08
CA ALA A 401 -0.56 -15.91 -11.12
C ALA A 401 -0.47 -15.24 -9.73
N VAL A 402 -1.17 -15.81 -8.73
CA VAL A 402 -1.07 -15.37 -7.33
C VAL A 402 0.34 -15.57 -6.77
N ASN A 403 0.93 -16.74 -6.99
CA ASN A 403 2.27 -17.07 -6.51
C ASN A 403 3.35 -16.15 -7.11
N ASP A 404 3.28 -15.89 -8.42
CA ASP A 404 4.25 -15.08 -9.15
C ASP A 404 4.19 -13.61 -8.72
N VAL A 405 2.98 -13.06 -8.55
CA VAL A 405 2.78 -11.69 -8.05
C VAL A 405 3.30 -11.54 -6.61
N ILE A 406 3.02 -12.52 -5.73
CA ILE A 406 3.56 -12.53 -4.35
C ILE A 406 5.09 -12.69 -4.35
N GLY A 407 5.64 -13.50 -5.25
CA GLY A 407 7.09 -13.68 -5.40
C GLY A 407 7.81 -12.40 -5.81
N VAL A 408 7.28 -11.67 -6.79
CA VAL A 408 7.82 -10.36 -7.21
C VAL A 408 7.65 -9.32 -6.10
N HIS A 409 6.46 -9.22 -5.50
CA HIS A 409 6.21 -8.33 -4.35
C HIS A 409 7.21 -8.53 -3.21
N ASN A 410 7.38 -9.77 -2.75
CA ASN A 410 8.28 -10.08 -1.65
C ASN A 410 9.74 -9.78 -2.02
N SER A 411 10.15 -10.02 -3.28
CA SER A 411 11.48 -9.67 -3.79
C SER A 411 11.75 -8.15 -3.73
N LEU A 412 10.78 -7.34 -4.17
CA LEU A 412 10.88 -5.87 -4.07
C LEU A 412 10.94 -5.39 -2.61
N VAL A 413 10.24 -6.05 -1.68
CA VAL A 413 10.29 -5.73 -0.25
C VAL A 413 11.67 -5.98 0.34
N PHE A 414 12.36 -7.06 -0.05
CA PHE A 414 13.77 -7.25 0.32
C PHE A 414 14.62 -6.10 -0.23
N GLU A 415 14.49 -5.74 -1.50
CA GLU A 415 15.26 -4.66 -2.12
C GLU A 415 15.03 -3.28 -1.50
N CYS A 416 13.78 -2.93 -1.21
CA CYS A 416 13.43 -1.70 -0.51
C CYS A 416 14.12 -1.60 0.86
N VAL A 417 14.17 -2.72 1.59
CA VAL A 417 14.82 -2.79 2.91
C VAL A 417 16.36 -2.82 2.79
N THR A 418 16.92 -3.44 1.75
CA THR A 418 18.35 -3.34 1.41
C THR A 418 18.74 -1.89 1.13
N LYS A 419 18.03 -1.19 0.25
CA LYS A 419 18.35 0.21 -0.11
C LYS A 419 18.14 1.20 1.03
N ALA A 420 17.12 0.99 1.86
CA ALA A 420 16.97 1.74 3.10
C ALA A 420 18.13 1.47 4.08
N GLN A 421 18.67 0.24 4.14
CA GLN A 421 19.83 -0.10 4.97
C GLN A 421 21.14 0.51 4.44
N GLU A 422 21.34 0.53 3.12
CA GLU A 422 22.44 1.25 2.45
C GLU A 422 22.39 2.74 2.83
N MET A 423 21.25 3.37 2.58
CA MET A 423 20.98 4.79 2.86
C MET A 423 21.11 5.17 4.34
N TRP A 424 20.75 4.27 5.26
CA TRP A 424 20.88 4.48 6.71
C TRP A 424 22.34 4.52 7.19
N ASN A 425 23.20 3.74 6.53
CA ASN A 425 24.61 3.56 6.87
C ASN A 425 25.53 4.57 6.15
N GLU A 426 25.05 5.23 5.09
CA GLU A 426 25.85 6.16 4.28
C GLU A 426 26.22 7.43 5.08
N PRO A 427 27.51 7.64 5.44
CA PRO A 427 27.91 8.78 6.26
C PRO A 427 27.77 10.11 5.49
N THR A 428 27.19 11.13 6.11
CA THR A 428 26.83 12.41 5.45
C THR A 428 28.04 13.35 5.18
N ASN A 429 29.23 12.77 5.02
CA ASN A 429 30.48 13.46 4.67
C ASN A 429 30.71 13.55 3.15
N CYS A 430 29.99 12.77 2.34
CA CYS A 430 30.17 12.70 0.89
C CYS A 430 29.42 13.82 0.16
N GLN A 431 30.05 14.99 0.04
CA GLN A 431 29.82 15.91 -1.07
C GLN A 431 31.15 16.29 -1.71
N HIS A 432 31.35 15.85 -2.95
CA HIS A 432 32.22 16.59 -3.86
C HIS A 432 31.59 17.95 -4.12
N VAL A 433 32.22 19.00 -3.59
CA VAL A 433 31.97 20.39 -4.02
C VAL A 433 33.02 20.72 -5.08
N ASP A 434 32.60 21.31 -6.19
CA ASP A 434 33.41 21.45 -7.43
C ASP A 434 34.75 22.17 -7.25
N GLY A 435 35.81 21.41 -6.95
CA GLY A 435 37.22 21.85 -6.96
C GLY A 435 37.64 22.91 -5.92
N VAL A 436 36.71 23.65 -5.30
CA VAL A 436 37.03 24.77 -4.41
C VAL A 436 37.36 24.30 -3.00
N ILE A 437 38.66 24.22 -2.70
CA ILE A 437 39.17 24.07 -1.32
C ILE A 437 38.97 25.39 -0.57
N VAL A 438 37.77 25.60 -0.02
CA VAL A 438 37.50 26.69 0.93
C VAL A 438 38.28 26.40 2.22
N LYS A 439 39.22 27.27 2.60
CA LYS A 439 39.87 27.20 3.92
C LYS A 439 38.83 27.45 5.01
N SER A 440 38.45 26.39 5.72
CA SER A 440 37.41 26.43 6.74
C SER A 440 37.87 27.18 7.99
N ASN A 441 36.99 28.06 8.49
CA ASN A 441 37.07 28.54 9.88
C ASN A 441 36.35 27.50 10.76
N ARG A 442 36.97 27.04 11.85
CA ARG A 442 36.40 26.04 12.79
C ARG A 442 34.97 26.33 13.25
N PHE A 443 34.60 27.62 13.33
CA PHE A 443 33.25 28.06 13.66
C PHE A 443 32.22 27.57 12.63
N PHE A 444 32.51 27.72 11.32
CA PHE A 444 31.65 27.21 10.25
C PHE A 444 31.60 25.68 10.22
N GLU A 445 32.68 24.99 10.57
CA GLU A 445 32.71 23.52 10.68
C GLU A 445 31.73 23.01 11.73
N PHE A 446 31.63 23.70 12.88
CA PHE A 446 30.68 23.34 13.94
C PHE A 446 29.21 23.51 13.52
N PHE A 447 28.86 24.61 12.86
CA PHE A 447 27.50 24.82 12.32
C PHE A 447 27.19 23.83 11.18
N ARG A 448 28.16 23.57 10.28
CA ARG A 448 28.00 22.58 9.20
C ARG A 448 27.79 21.17 9.75
N ALA A 449 28.60 20.72 10.71
CA ALA A 449 28.44 19.42 11.35
C ALA A 449 27.10 19.28 12.09
N SER A 450 26.65 20.34 12.77
CA SER A 450 25.34 20.38 13.44
C SER A 450 24.19 20.28 12.44
N SER A 451 24.29 20.95 11.28
CA SER A 451 23.29 20.89 10.22
C SER A 451 23.26 19.53 9.51
N LEU A 452 24.42 18.97 9.15
CA LEU A 452 24.54 17.67 8.49
C LEU A 452 24.01 16.54 9.40
N LYS A 453 24.30 16.60 10.70
CA LYS A 453 23.72 15.63 11.65
C LYS A 453 22.19 15.74 11.69
N LYS A 454 21.64 16.96 11.74
CA LYS A 454 20.19 17.17 11.72
C LYS A 454 19.56 16.59 10.45
N GLU A 455 20.15 16.82 9.28
CA GLU A 455 19.68 16.25 8.01
C GLU A 455 19.75 14.70 8.01
N GLU A 456 20.82 14.13 8.58
CA GLU A 456 20.97 12.67 8.74
C GLU A 456 19.90 12.07 9.67
N ASP A 457 19.58 12.74 10.78
CA ASP A 457 18.52 12.34 11.71
C ASP A 457 17.11 12.52 11.09
N GLU A 458 16.87 13.59 10.32
CA GLU A 458 15.63 13.81 9.54
C GLU A 458 15.44 12.72 8.47
N VAL A 459 16.47 12.35 7.71
CA VAL A 459 16.44 11.27 6.71
C VAL A 459 16.16 9.91 7.36
N ARG A 460 16.82 9.60 8.49
CA ARG A 460 16.58 8.34 9.23
C ARG A 460 15.14 8.23 9.71
N LEU A 461 14.59 9.32 10.26
CA LEU A 461 13.20 9.38 10.71
C LEU A 461 12.22 9.19 9.54
N TYR A 462 12.52 9.77 8.38
CA TYR A 462 11.71 9.60 7.17
C TYR A 462 11.73 8.14 6.66
N LEU A 463 12.89 7.48 6.61
CA LEU A 463 12.99 6.07 6.22
C LEU A 463 12.17 5.15 7.14
N GLN A 464 12.19 5.39 8.45
CA GLN A 464 11.35 4.65 9.42
C GLN A 464 9.85 4.84 9.18
N VAL A 465 9.43 6.03 8.76
CA VAL A 465 8.04 6.33 8.43
C VAL A 465 7.62 5.63 7.13
N ILE A 466 8.36 5.81 6.03
CA ILE A 466 7.91 5.32 4.71
C ILE A 466 7.99 3.79 4.56
N LEU A 467 8.97 3.11 5.19
CA LEU A 467 8.98 1.65 5.23
C LEU A 467 7.72 1.11 5.92
N GLY A 468 7.27 1.80 6.98
CA GLY A 468 6.06 1.47 7.71
C GLY A 468 4.77 1.56 6.90
N PHE A 469 4.75 2.24 5.74
CA PHE A 469 3.54 2.37 4.91
C PHE A 469 3.05 1.00 4.44
N ALA A 470 3.93 0.12 3.97
CA ALA A 470 3.55 -1.19 3.45
C ALA A 470 2.91 -2.06 4.54
N HIS A 471 3.55 -2.15 5.71
CA HIS A 471 3.01 -2.85 6.88
C HIS A 471 1.68 -2.23 7.36
N GLY A 472 1.62 -0.89 7.45
CA GLY A 472 0.45 -0.14 7.89
C GLY A 472 -0.76 -0.34 6.98
N MET A 473 -0.54 -0.27 5.66
CA MET A 473 -1.57 -0.53 4.66
C MET A 473 -2.02 -1.99 4.69
N ALA A 474 -1.11 -2.96 4.76
CA ALA A 474 -1.48 -4.37 4.81
C ALA A 474 -2.33 -4.72 6.05
N HIS A 475 -1.94 -4.23 7.24
CA HIS A 475 -2.74 -4.40 8.45
C HIS A 475 -4.09 -3.67 8.34
N TRP A 476 -4.17 -2.50 7.71
CA TRP A 476 -5.47 -1.83 7.49
C TRP A 476 -6.36 -2.62 6.51
N MET A 477 -5.84 -3.06 5.36
CA MET A 477 -6.59 -3.86 4.37
C MET A 477 -7.15 -5.13 5.02
N ALA A 478 -6.37 -5.82 5.84
CA ALA A 478 -6.76 -7.04 6.55
C ALA A 478 -7.92 -6.86 7.58
N VAL A 479 -8.35 -5.64 7.86
CA VAL A 479 -9.52 -5.33 8.72
C VAL A 479 -10.52 -4.35 8.10
N SER A 480 -10.23 -3.82 6.91
CA SER A 480 -11.00 -2.74 6.29
C SER A 480 -12.26 -3.25 5.59
N LYS A 481 -13.40 -2.60 5.83
CA LYS A 481 -14.68 -2.90 5.16
C LYS A 481 -14.57 -2.77 3.64
N ARG A 482 -13.66 -1.96 3.09
CA ARG A 482 -13.42 -1.78 1.64
C ARG A 482 -12.88 -3.07 0.96
N TYR A 483 -12.41 -4.03 1.76
CA TYR A 483 -11.85 -5.32 1.31
C TYR A 483 -12.60 -6.56 1.85
N LEU A 484 -13.66 -6.37 2.64
CA LEU A 484 -14.50 -7.47 3.14
C LEU A 484 -15.61 -7.82 2.14
N ALA A 485 -15.27 -8.70 1.19
CA ALA A 485 -16.25 -9.52 0.45
C ALA A 485 -16.90 -10.58 1.35
#